data_AF-A0AA43KN93-F1
#
_entry.id   AF-A0AA43KN93-F1
#
_cell.length_a   1.000
_cell.length_b   1.000
_cell.length_c   1.000
_cell.angle_alpha   90.00
_cell.angle_beta   90.00
_cell.angle_gamma   90.00
#
_symmetry.space_group_name_H-M   'P 1'
#
loop_
_entity.id
_entity.type
_entity.pdbx_description
1 polymer ?
#
loop_
_entity_poly.entity_id
_entity_poly.type
_entity_poly.pdbx_seq_one_letter_code
_entity_poly.pdbx_strand_id
1 'polypeptide(L)'
;MLYKKRWTIELLFKKMKQNFQLHYFYGENENAIRIQIWCTLIVQLFLTVLQRKAGTKKAFSIVATLVRIHLISLLDVYELLRATKRSIEKKVKSPPKGQLLIQW
;
A
#
# COMPACT_ATOMS: atom_id res chain seq x y z
N MET A 1 8.68 -31.02 -5.00
CA MET A 1 8.78 -29.75 -4.23
C MET A 1 9.69 -28.68 -4.87
N LEU A 2 10.71 -29.05 -5.67
CA LEU A 2 11.62 -28.11 -6.33
C LEU A 2 10.93 -27.10 -7.29
N TYR A 3 9.97 -27.58 -8.10
CA TYR A 3 9.22 -26.75 -9.05
C TYR A 3 8.38 -25.65 -8.40
N LYS A 4 7.81 -25.89 -7.21
CA LYS A 4 7.04 -24.86 -6.48
C LYS A 4 7.91 -23.66 -6.07
N LYS A 5 9.18 -23.90 -5.70
CA LYS A 5 10.11 -22.83 -5.33
C LYS A 5 10.48 -21.99 -6.54
N ARG A 6 10.74 -22.61 -7.71
CA ARG A 6 11.03 -21.89 -8.95
C ARG A 6 9.86 -21.00 -9.39
N TRP A 7 8.64 -21.54 -9.33
CA TRP A 7 7.43 -20.77 -9.62
C TRP A 7 7.22 -19.59 -8.67
N THR A 8 7.59 -19.74 -7.39
CA THR A 8 7.49 -18.65 -6.40
C THR A 8 8.42 -17.50 -6.76
N ILE A 9 9.64 -17.80 -7.21
CA ILE A 9 10.62 -16.80 -7.66
C ILE A 9 10.16 -16.13 -8.96
N GLU A 10 9.66 -16.89 -9.93
CA GLU A 10 9.09 -16.34 -11.17
C GLU A 10 7.90 -15.41 -10.89
N LEU A 11 7.01 -15.80 -9.98
CA LEU A 11 5.87 -14.98 -9.58
C LEU A 11 6.31 -13.70 -8.84
N LEU A 12 7.38 -13.77 -8.05
CA LEU A 12 7.98 -12.59 -7.40
C LEU A 12 8.48 -11.60 -8.47
N PHE A 13 9.30 -12.06 -9.42
CA PHE A 13 9.80 -11.21 -10.50
C PHE A 13 8.68 -10.68 -11.41
N LYS A 14 7.63 -11.47 -11.65
CA LYS A 14 6.45 -11.02 -12.41
C LYS A 14 5.72 -9.89 -11.68
N LYS A 15 5.46 -10.04 -10.38
CA LYS A 15 4.85 -8.98 -9.55
C LYS A 15 5.72 -7.74 -9.50
N MET A 16 7.04 -7.90 -9.39
CA MET A 16 7.99 -6.80 -9.37
C MET A 16 7.90 -5.98 -10.67
N LYS A 17 7.96 -6.63 -11.83
CA LYS A 17 7.83 -5.96 -13.13
C LYS A 17 6.46 -5.33 -13.38
N GLN A 18 5.38 -5.88 -12.81
CA GLN A 18 4.03 -5.33 -12.96
C GLN A 18 3.74 -4.13 -12.06
N ASN A 19 4.28 -4.11 -10.84
CA ASN A 19 3.96 -3.06 -9.85
C ASN A 19 4.95 -1.88 -9.89
N PHE A 20 6.15 -2.09 -10.43
CA PHE A 20 7.18 -1.08 -10.57
C PHE A 20 7.43 -0.80 -12.05
N GLN A 21 7.42 0.47 -12.43
CA GLN A 21 7.75 0.92 -13.78
C GLN A 21 9.27 0.80 -14.00
N LEU A 22 9.79 -0.43 -14.08
CA LEU A 22 11.19 -0.72 -14.39
C LEU A 22 11.54 -0.41 -15.87
N HIS A 23 10.57 0.06 -16.66
CA HIS A 23 10.74 0.41 -18.06
C HIS A 23 11.28 1.82 -18.28
N TYR A 24 11.17 2.70 -17.27
CA TYR A 24 11.71 4.06 -17.28
C TYR A 24 12.70 4.17 -16.12
N PHE A 25 13.97 3.97 -16.41
CA PHE A 25 15.04 4.23 -15.45
C PHE A 25 15.18 5.75 -15.29
N TYR A 26 15.17 6.23 -14.05
CA TYR A 26 15.34 7.66 -13.76
C TYR A 26 16.75 8.20 -14.08
N GLY A 27 17.68 7.32 -14.46
CA GLY A 27 18.99 7.67 -14.99
C GLY A 27 19.62 6.49 -15.72
N GLU A 28 20.41 6.78 -16.76
CA GLU A 28 21.10 5.78 -17.60
C GLU A 28 22.37 5.20 -16.95
N ASN A 29 22.64 5.56 -15.69
CA ASN A 29 23.81 5.08 -14.95
C ASN A 29 23.53 3.70 -14.32
N GLU A 30 24.46 2.77 -14.49
CA GLU A 30 24.42 1.43 -13.89
C GLU A 30 24.19 1.46 -12.36
N ASN A 31 24.75 2.45 -11.66
CA ASN A 31 24.51 2.61 -10.23
C ASN A 31 23.05 2.99 -9.91
N ALA A 32 22.43 3.84 -10.73
CA ALA A 32 21.03 4.22 -10.57
C ALA A 32 20.11 3.00 -10.77
N ILE A 33 20.43 2.15 -11.76
CA ILE A 33 19.72 0.89 -12.00
C ILE A 33 19.86 -0.05 -10.80
N ARG A 34 21.09 -0.22 -10.26
CA ARG A 34 21.32 -1.04 -9.06
C ARG A 34 20.49 -0.55 -7.87
N ILE A 35 20.52 0.74 -7.57
CA ILE A 35 19.75 1.35 -6.47
C ILE A 35 18.25 1.13 -6.68
N GLN A 36 17.75 1.33 -7.91
CA GLN A 36 16.33 1.14 -8.24
C GLN A 36 15.88 -0.31 -8.01
N ILE A 37 16.71 -1.30 -8.33
CA ILE A 37 16.43 -2.71 -8.06
C ILE A 37 16.39 -2.96 -6.54
N TRP A 38 17.39 -2.49 -5.79
CA TRP A 38 17.44 -2.64 -4.33
C TRP A 38 16.23 -1.99 -3.65
N CYS A 39 15.87 -0.75 -4.01
CA CYS A 39 14.67 -0.07 -3.50
C CYS A 39 13.40 -0.86 -3.82
N THR A 40 13.28 -1.37 -5.05
CA THR A 40 12.14 -2.18 -5.49
C THR A 40 11.98 -3.45 -4.65
N LEU A 41 13.09 -4.14 -4.36
CA LEU A 41 13.10 -5.33 -3.49
C LEU A 41 12.68 -5.00 -2.06
N ILE A 42 13.18 -3.89 -1.51
CA ILE A 42 12.82 -3.42 -0.17
C ILE A 42 11.32 -3.12 -0.09
N VAL A 43 10.77 -2.36 -1.03
CA VAL A 43 9.34 -2.01 -1.05
C VAL A 43 8.47 -3.26 -1.21
N GLN A 44 8.87 -4.21 -2.06
CA GLN A 44 8.17 -5.50 -2.23
C GLN A 44 8.09 -6.28 -0.92
N LEU A 45 9.18 -6.31 -0.15
CA LEU A 45 9.23 -6.95 1.17
C LEU A 45 8.30 -6.23 2.15
N PHE A 46 8.40 -4.89 2.24
CA PHE A 46 7.54 -4.08 3.11
C PHE A 46 6.06 -4.29 2.81
N LEU A 47 5.63 -4.22 1.55
CA LEU A 47 4.24 -4.45 1.16
C LEU A 47 3.75 -5.85 1.54
N THR A 48 4.61 -6.87 1.42
CA THR A 48 4.28 -8.25 1.79
C THR A 48 4.10 -8.40 3.30
N VAL A 49 5.01 -7.83 4.09
CA VAL A 49 4.92 -7.82 5.56
C VAL A 49 3.68 -7.07 6.01
N LEU A 50 3.41 -5.92 5.39
CA LEU A 50 2.27 -5.07 5.71
C LEU A 50 0.96 -5.79 5.40
N GLN A 51 0.85 -6.44 4.24
CA GLN A 51 -0.31 -7.27 3.89
C GLN A 51 -0.53 -8.41 4.90
N ARG A 52 0.54 -9.08 5.35
CA ARG A 52 0.47 -10.14 6.36
C ARG A 52 0.02 -9.59 7.72
N LYS A 53 0.61 -8.49 8.18
CA LYS A 53 0.31 -7.89 9.49
C LYS A 53 -1.10 -7.29 9.54
N ALA A 54 -1.59 -6.76 8.42
CA ALA A 54 -2.95 -6.24 8.32
C ALA A 54 -4.02 -7.35 8.16
N GLY A 55 -3.63 -8.61 7.94
CA GLY A 55 -4.56 -9.74 7.83
C GLY A 55 -5.55 -9.64 6.65
N THR A 56 -5.26 -8.79 5.65
CA THR A 56 -6.21 -8.53 4.57
C THR A 56 -6.15 -9.60 3.49
N LYS A 57 -7.31 -9.99 2.95
CA LYS A 57 -7.42 -10.82 1.75
C LYS A 57 -7.40 -10.00 0.45
N LYS A 58 -7.05 -8.72 0.50
CA LYS A 58 -7.03 -7.84 -0.69
C LYS A 58 -5.88 -8.22 -1.62
N ALA A 59 -6.07 -8.03 -2.94
CA ALA A 59 -5.04 -8.29 -3.93
C ALA A 59 -3.83 -7.37 -3.71
N PHE A 60 -2.62 -7.86 -4.03
CA PHE A 60 -1.37 -7.12 -3.83
C PHE A 60 -1.36 -5.74 -4.52
N SER A 61 -1.89 -5.66 -5.75
CA SER A 61 -1.99 -4.41 -6.51
C SER A 61 -2.87 -3.37 -5.80
N ILE A 62 -3.95 -3.79 -5.14
CA ILE A 62 -4.82 -2.90 -4.37
C ILE A 62 -4.09 -2.38 -3.14
N VAL A 63 -3.38 -3.24 -2.42
CA VAL A 63 -2.56 -2.85 -1.26
C VAL A 63 -1.48 -1.85 -1.70
N ALA A 64 -0.77 -2.12 -2.79
CA ALA A 64 0.25 -1.21 -3.33
C ALA A 64 -0.32 0.15 -3.76
N THR A 65 -1.48 0.17 -4.41
CA THR A 65 -2.16 1.42 -4.81
C THR A 65 -2.64 2.21 -3.61
N LEU A 66 -3.23 1.55 -2.61
CA LEU A 66 -3.66 2.20 -1.37
C LEU A 66 -2.46 2.81 -0.63
N VAL A 67 -1.37 2.05 -0.48
CA VAL A 67 -0.13 2.59 0.11
C VAL A 67 0.36 3.80 -0.69
N ARG A 68 0.38 3.72 -2.03
CA ARG A 68 0.82 4.83 -2.90
C ARG A 68 -0.02 6.10 -2.71
N ILE A 69 -1.35 5.98 -2.66
CA ILE A 69 -2.27 7.12 -2.51
C ILE A 69 -2.17 7.71 -1.09
N HIS A 70 -2.07 6.85 -0.07
CA HIS A 70 -2.09 7.28 1.33
C HIS A 70 -0.71 7.62 1.90
N LEU A 71 0.38 7.33 1.19
CA LEU A 71 1.75 7.69 1.59
C LEU A 71 1.90 9.21 1.80
N ILE A 72 1.21 10.00 0.99
CA ILE A 72 1.22 11.48 1.07
C ILE A 72 0.32 11.98 2.21
N SER A 73 -0.72 11.22 2.57
CA SER A 73 -1.78 11.67 3.47
C SER A 73 -1.51 11.39 4.96
N LEU A 74 -0.39 10.76 5.34
CA LEU A 74 -0.03 10.40 6.73
C LEU A 74 -1.17 9.72 7.52
N LEU A 75 -2.04 8.98 6.83
CA LEU A 75 -3.16 8.25 7.45
C LEU A 75 -2.68 6.88 7.96
N ASP A 76 -3.30 6.35 9.02
CA ASP A 76 -2.93 5.02 9.53
C ASP A 76 -3.21 3.94 8.48
N VAL A 77 -2.13 3.36 7.95
CA VAL A 77 -2.19 2.39 6.85
C VAL A 77 -2.91 1.12 7.30
N TYR A 78 -2.86 0.77 8.59
CA TYR A 78 -3.54 -0.40 9.12
C TYR A 78 -5.05 -0.23 9.20
N GLU A 79 -5.54 0.94 9.63
CA GLU A 79 -6.96 1.28 9.61
C GLU A 79 -7.51 1.26 8.17
N LEU A 80 -6.77 1.85 7.23
CA LEU A 80 -7.14 1.88 5.82
C LEU A 80 -7.23 0.49 5.18
N LEU A 81 -6.26 -0.37 5.46
CA LEU A 81 -6.22 -1.71 4.88
C LEU A 81 -7.30 -2.64 5.45
N ARG A 82 -7.72 -2.40 6.69
CA ARG A 82 -8.88 -3.06 7.30
C ARG A 82 -10.20 -2.47 6.82
N ALA A 83 -10.25 -1.16 6.60
CA ALA A 83 -11.42 -0.47 6.07
C ALA A 83 -11.69 -0.89 4.62
N THR A 84 -12.68 -1.76 4.45
CA THR A 84 -13.12 -2.22 3.12
C THR A 84 -14.07 -1.22 2.44
N LYS A 85 -14.53 -0.20 3.18
CA LYS A 85 -15.50 0.79 2.72
C LYS A 85 -14.84 2.17 2.65
N ARG A 86 -15.08 2.88 1.54
CA ARG A 86 -14.87 4.33 1.34
C ARG A 86 -15.80 5.16 2.24
N SER A 87 -16.11 4.68 3.44
CA SER A 87 -16.71 5.48 4.49
C SER A 87 -15.56 5.79 5.42
N ILE A 88 -14.76 6.79 5.07
CA ILE A 88 -14.24 7.65 6.12
C ILE A 88 -15.53 8.20 6.72
N GLU A 89 -16.07 7.51 7.73
CA GLU A 89 -16.97 8.18 8.65
C GLU A 89 -16.10 9.31 9.17
N LYS A 90 -16.29 10.49 8.58
CA LYS A 90 -15.94 11.73 9.24
C LYS A 90 -16.56 11.52 10.61
N LYS A 91 -15.75 11.32 11.64
CA LYS A 91 -16.20 11.54 13.01
C LYS A 91 -16.50 13.03 13.09
N VAL A 92 -17.59 13.46 12.46
CA VAL A 92 -18.33 14.64 12.82
C VAL A 92 -18.72 14.31 14.23
N LYS A 93 -17.94 14.81 15.19
CA LYS A 93 -18.37 14.85 16.59
C LYS A 93 -19.76 15.47 16.52
N SER A 94 -20.80 14.67 16.75
CA SER A 94 -22.14 15.24 16.91
C SER A 94 -21.98 16.37 17.92
N PRO A 95 -22.51 17.58 17.64
CA PRO A 95 -22.45 18.65 18.63
C PRO A 95 -23.03 18.08 19.94
N PRO A 96 -22.37 18.34 21.09
CA PRO A 96 -22.82 17.80 22.35
C PRO A 96 -24.31 18.10 22.50
N LYS A 97 -25.12 17.05 22.72
CA LYS A 97 -26.56 17.19 22.97
C LYS A 97 -26.72 18.13 24.16
N GLY A 98 -27.10 19.37 23.89
CA GLY A 98 -27.21 20.40 24.92
C GLY A 98 -26.93 21.83 24.49
N GLN A 99 -26.63 22.13 23.22
CA GLN A 99 -26.51 23.52 22.79
C GLN A 99 -27.90 24.12 22.48
N LEU A 100 -28.45 24.70 23.54
CA LEU A 100 -29.57 25.64 23.67
C LEU A 100 -30.26 26.06 22.36
N LEU A 101 -31.54 25.68 22.24
CA LEU A 101 -32.55 26.42 21.48
C LEU A 101 -32.61 27.84 22.05
N ILE A 102 -31.87 28.76 21.45
CA ILE A 102 -32.11 30.19 21.65
C ILE A 102 -33.29 30.55 20.75
N GLN A 103 -34.47 30.64 21.37
CA GLN A 103 -35.64 31.27 20.75
C GLN A 103 -35.43 32.78 20.75
N TRP A 104 -35.38 33.36 19.55
CA TRP A 104 -35.92 34.68 19.22
C TRP A 104 -36.46 34.61 17.80
#